data_AF-A0A835MGU9-F1
#
_entry.id   AF-A0A835MGU9-F1
#
_cell.length_a   1.000
_cell.length_b   1.000
_cell.length_c   1.000
_cell.angle_alpha   90.00
_cell.angle_beta   90.00
_cell.angle_gamma   90.00
#
_symmetry.space_group_name_H-M   'P 1'
#
loop_
_entity.id
_entity.type
_entity.pdbx_description
1 polymer ?
#
loop_
_entity_poly.entity_id
_entity_poly.type
_entity_poly.pdbx_seq_one_letter_code
_entity_poly.pdbx_strand_id
1 'polypeptide(L)'
;MLSKILTFEIGWFDQDENSTGAICARLTKDASVEFSCSISQVRSLVGDRMAHSQKVFVTLGFAGLALATARIVISFSWALDFWYGGKLVSQNHITTKELFQEATSALDSQSENVVQEALDRVMVNRTSVVVAHRLSTIQNCDQIAVLDQRALVEKGTHSSLLEREPMEFTMLSSALKESATRTDPTVD
;
A
#
# COMPACT_ATOMS: atom_id res chain seq x y z
N MET A 1 53.48 50.53 -29.24
CA MET A 1 53.43 51.69 -28.31
C MET A 1 54.61 51.69 -27.33
N LEU A 2 54.82 50.62 -26.54
CA LEU A 2 55.89 50.55 -25.53
C LEU A 2 57.33 50.76 -26.06
N SER A 3 57.66 50.26 -27.27
CA SER A 3 59.00 50.40 -27.85
C SER A 3 59.40 51.87 -28.14
N LYS A 4 58.45 52.75 -28.49
CA LYS A 4 58.73 54.17 -28.78
C LYS A 4 58.83 55.05 -27.53
N ILE A 5 58.11 54.65 -26.47
CA ILE A 5 58.20 55.26 -25.13
C ILE A 5 59.56 54.94 -24.50
N LEU A 6 60.06 53.71 -24.66
CA LEU A 6 61.34 53.27 -24.10
C LEU A 6 62.57 53.89 -24.79
N THR A 7 62.46 54.31 -26.06
CA THR A 7 63.55 54.97 -26.79
C THR A 7 63.60 56.50 -26.61
N PHE A 8 62.73 57.09 -25.78
CA PHE A 8 62.72 58.55 -25.50
C PHE A 8 62.83 59.43 -26.76
N GLU A 9 62.11 59.07 -27.83
CA GLU A 9 62.06 59.94 -29.02
C GLU A 9 61.30 61.23 -28.66
N ILE A 10 62.03 62.34 -28.54
CA ILE A 10 61.52 63.66 -28.09
C ILE A 10 60.31 64.16 -28.92
N GLY A 11 60.16 63.75 -30.19
CA GLY A 11 59.06 64.16 -31.06
C GLY A 11 57.78 63.32 -30.94
N TRP A 12 57.78 62.23 -30.19
CA TRP A 12 56.62 61.32 -30.08
C TRP A 12 55.51 61.88 -29.18
N PHE A 13 55.89 62.57 -28.10
CA PHE A 13 54.97 63.21 -27.15
C PHE A 13 54.38 64.54 -27.64
N ASP A 14 54.93 65.09 -28.73
CA ASP A 14 54.51 66.37 -29.33
C ASP A 14 53.27 66.23 -30.23
N GLN A 15 52.85 65.00 -30.51
CA GLN A 15 51.58 64.74 -31.20
C GLN A 15 50.42 64.94 -30.22
N ASP A 16 49.39 65.70 -30.61
CA ASP A 16 48.22 65.98 -29.76
C ASP A 16 47.57 64.71 -29.17
N GLU A 17 47.62 63.59 -29.89
CA GLU A 17 47.09 62.29 -29.43
C GLU A 17 47.94 61.58 -28.38
N ASN A 18 49.26 61.86 -28.32
CA ASN A 18 50.22 61.26 -27.38
C ASN A 18 50.67 62.25 -26.30
N SER A 19 49.94 63.36 -26.16
CA SER A 19 50.11 64.26 -25.03
C SER A 19 49.98 63.50 -23.71
N THR A 20 50.79 63.88 -22.73
CA THR A 20 50.82 63.25 -21.40
C THR A 20 49.42 63.18 -20.75
N GLY A 21 48.58 64.20 -20.98
CA GLY A 21 47.20 64.21 -20.49
C GLY A 21 46.30 63.18 -21.17
N ALA A 22 46.45 62.98 -22.48
CA ALA A 22 45.68 61.99 -23.25
C ALA A 22 46.07 60.56 -22.86
N ILE A 23 47.35 60.29 -22.63
CA ILE A 23 47.85 59.00 -22.16
C ILE A 23 47.37 58.73 -20.72
N CYS A 24 47.44 59.72 -19.83
CA CYS A 24 46.94 59.61 -18.47
C CYS A 24 45.43 59.29 -18.45
N ALA A 25 44.63 60.01 -19.24
CA ALA A 25 43.19 59.76 -19.33
C ALA A 25 42.85 58.36 -19.87
N ARG A 26 43.59 57.86 -20.87
CA ARG A 26 43.41 56.49 -21.40
C ARG A 26 43.79 55.42 -20.36
N LEU A 27 44.94 55.57 -19.70
CA LEU A 27 45.36 54.65 -18.62
C LEU A 27 44.38 54.65 -17.45
N THR A 28 43.89 55.82 -17.03
CA THR A 28 42.86 55.93 -15.98
C THR A 28 41.56 55.27 -16.41
N LYS A 29 41.14 55.45 -17.67
CA LYS A 29 39.94 54.81 -18.21
C LYS A 29 40.08 53.29 -18.23
N ASP A 30 41.20 52.77 -18.74
CA ASP A 30 41.46 51.33 -18.82
C ASP A 30 41.50 50.70 -17.42
N ALA A 31 42.19 51.34 -16.46
CA ALA A 31 42.22 50.89 -15.07
C ALA A 31 40.82 50.89 -14.42
N SER A 32 39.99 51.90 -14.70
CA SER A 32 38.63 51.98 -14.17
C SER A 32 37.70 50.90 -14.77
N VAL A 33 37.91 50.52 -16.03
CA VAL A 33 37.15 49.46 -16.71
C VAL A 33 37.54 48.09 -16.17
N GLU A 34 38.83 47.82 -15.99
CA GLU A 34 39.32 46.56 -15.41
C GLU A 34 38.78 46.35 -13.98
N PHE A 35 38.83 47.42 -13.17
CA PHE A 35 38.28 47.40 -11.82
C PHE A 35 36.76 47.20 -11.81
N SER A 36 36.03 47.91 -12.69
CA SER A 36 34.58 47.77 -12.82
C SER A 36 34.16 46.38 -13.30
N CYS A 37 34.91 45.78 -14.23
CA CYS A 37 34.69 44.43 -14.73
C CYS A 37 34.87 43.40 -13.61
N SER A 38 35.96 43.53 -12.84
CA SER A 38 36.24 42.66 -11.69
C SER A 38 35.13 42.73 -10.64
N ILE A 39 34.66 43.93 -10.31
CA ILE A 39 33.52 44.13 -9.39
C ILE A 39 32.25 43.50 -9.96
N SER A 40 31.96 43.71 -11.24
CA SER A 40 30.75 43.19 -11.88
C SER A 40 30.75 41.66 -11.91
N GLN A 41 31.91 41.03 -12.13
CA GLN A 41 32.08 39.58 -12.15
C GLN A 41 31.89 38.97 -10.76
N VAL A 42 32.42 39.60 -9.71
CA VAL A 42 32.19 39.17 -8.32
C VAL A 42 30.71 39.29 -7.96
N ARG A 43 30.08 40.42 -8.32
CA ARG A 43 28.66 40.66 -8.06
C ARG A 43 27.76 39.66 -8.78
N SER A 44 28.03 39.32 -10.05
CA SER A 44 27.25 38.33 -10.78
C SER A 44 27.41 36.94 -10.19
N LEU A 45 28.64 36.54 -9.85
CA LEU A 45 28.92 35.23 -9.24
C LEU A 45 28.26 35.04 -7.87
N VAL A 46 28.23 36.10 -7.06
CA VAL A 46 27.48 36.10 -5.79
C VAL A 46 25.98 36.04 -6.05
N GLY A 47 25.47 36.82 -7.01
CA GLY A 47 24.07 36.81 -7.42
C GLY A 47 23.58 35.42 -7.84
N ASP A 48 24.33 34.74 -8.70
CA ASP A 48 23.98 33.41 -9.21
C ASP A 48 23.96 32.36 -8.09
N ARG A 49 24.94 32.40 -7.17
CA ARG A 49 24.98 31.48 -6.02
C ARG A 49 23.85 31.74 -5.02
N MET A 50 23.52 33.01 -4.77
CA MET A 50 22.43 33.37 -3.87
C MET A 50 21.07 32.99 -4.45
N ALA A 51 20.85 33.20 -5.76
CA ALA A 51 19.64 32.80 -6.44
C ALA A 51 19.45 31.27 -6.43
N HIS A 52 20.53 30.51 -6.61
CA HIS A 52 20.47 29.05 -6.51
C HIS A 52 20.12 28.59 -5.09
N SER A 53 20.74 29.18 -4.06
CA SER A 53 20.47 28.86 -2.65
C SER A 53 19.02 29.16 -2.26
N GLN A 54 18.49 30.32 -2.66
CA GLN A 54 17.09 30.69 -2.39
C GLN A 54 16.08 29.74 -3.05
N LYS A 55 16.32 29.33 -4.32
CA LYS A 55 15.46 28.39 -5.02
C LYS A 55 15.41 27.02 -4.33
N VAL A 56 16.56 26.52 -3.89
CA VAL A 56 16.65 25.22 -3.19
C VAL A 56 15.90 25.27 -1.87
N PHE A 57 16.07 26.33 -1.08
CA PHE A 57 15.38 26.49 0.21
C PHE A 57 13.86 26.52 0.06
N VAL A 58 13.35 27.32 -0.87
CA VAL A 58 11.91 27.46 -1.12
C VAL A 58 11.31 26.15 -1.64
N THR A 59 11.97 25.49 -2.59
CA THR A 59 11.52 24.21 -3.14
C THR A 59 11.46 23.12 -2.08
N LEU A 60 12.48 23.05 -1.21
CA LEU A 60 12.52 22.11 -0.10
C LEU A 60 11.38 22.36 0.91
N GLY A 61 11.09 23.63 1.21
CA GLY A 61 9.99 24.01 2.11
C GLY A 61 8.62 23.56 1.59
N PHE A 62 8.30 23.86 0.33
CA PHE A 62 7.03 23.44 -0.27
C PHE A 62 6.90 21.92 -0.38
N ALA A 63 7.97 21.22 -0.79
CA ALA A 63 7.97 19.76 -0.84
C ALA A 63 7.79 19.14 0.55
N GLY A 64 8.43 19.70 1.58
CA GLY A 64 8.26 19.27 2.97
C GLY A 64 6.84 19.45 3.49
N LEU A 65 6.22 20.60 3.23
CA LEU A 65 4.84 20.87 3.61
C LEU A 65 3.84 19.93 2.91
N ALA A 66 4.08 19.62 1.63
CA ALA A 66 3.27 18.66 0.87
C ALA A 66 3.37 17.24 1.45
N LEU A 67 4.57 16.80 1.84
CA LEU A 67 4.75 15.49 2.48
C LEU A 67 4.10 15.44 3.87
N ALA A 68 4.23 16.50 4.67
CA ALA A 68 3.63 16.57 6.00
C ALA A 68 2.10 16.50 5.94
N THR A 69 1.49 17.26 5.03
CA THR A 69 0.03 17.24 4.83
C THR A 69 -0.46 15.86 4.35
N ALA A 70 0.25 15.23 3.41
CA ALA A 70 -0.08 13.87 2.98
C ALA A 70 -0.01 12.84 4.13
N ARG A 71 0.99 12.95 5.02
CA ARG A 71 1.10 12.08 6.20
C ARG A 71 -0.04 12.28 7.18
N ILE A 72 -0.45 13.52 7.41
CA ILE A 72 -1.61 13.84 8.26
C ILE A 72 -2.87 13.22 7.68
N VAL A 73 -3.15 13.40 6.38
CA VAL A 73 -4.35 12.85 5.73
C VAL A 73 -4.41 11.32 5.84
N ILE A 74 -3.30 10.62 5.61
CA ILE A 74 -3.25 9.15 5.73
C ILE A 74 -3.50 8.73 7.19
N SER A 75 -2.89 9.41 8.15
CA SER A 75 -3.09 9.11 9.58
C SER A 75 -4.54 9.33 10.01
N PHE A 76 -5.19 10.38 9.49
CA PHE A 76 -6.61 10.64 9.74
C PHE A 76 -7.51 9.59 9.07
N SER A 77 -7.19 9.14 7.86
CA SER A 77 -7.92 8.04 7.20
C SER A 77 -7.90 6.79 8.06
N TRP A 78 -6.72 6.34 8.49
CA TRP A 78 -6.58 5.12 9.29
C TRP A 78 -7.28 5.24 10.65
N ALA A 79 -7.26 6.43 11.26
CA ALA A 79 -7.98 6.70 12.50
C ALA A 79 -9.51 6.63 12.31
N LEU A 80 -10.02 7.14 11.17
CA LEU A 80 -11.44 7.04 10.83
C LEU A 80 -11.86 5.61 10.52
N ASP A 81 -11.05 4.86 9.76
CA ASP A 81 -11.29 3.45 9.46
C ASP A 81 -11.38 2.63 10.76
N PHE A 82 -10.46 2.85 11.70
CA PHE A 82 -10.46 2.19 13.00
C PHE A 82 -11.65 2.60 13.87
N TRP A 83 -11.94 3.91 13.97
CA TRP A 83 -13.06 4.42 14.74
C TRP A 83 -14.41 3.94 14.19
N TYR A 84 -14.58 3.98 12.86
CA TYR A 84 -15.78 3.53 12.19
C TYR A 84 -15.95 2.01 12.30
N GLY A 85 -14.88 1.23 12.14
CA GLY A 85 -14.87 -0.21 12.40
C GLY A 85 -15.28 -0.53 13.84
N GLY A 86 -14.73 0.18 14.84
CA GLY A 86 -15.13 0.02 16.23
C GLY A 86 -16.59 0.40 16.50
N LYS A 87 -17.10 1.46 15.86
CA LYS A 87 -18.50 1.87 15.95
C LYS A 87 -19.45 0.83 15.34
N LEU A 88 -19.08 0.23 14.21
CA LEU A 88 -19.85 -0.86 13.58
C LEU A 88 -19.92 -2.12 14.48
N VAL A 89 -18.81 -2.45 15.14
CA VAL A 89 -18.75 -3.54 16.13
C VAL A 89 -19.60 -3.24 17.37
N SER A 90 -19.56 -2.00 17.88
CA SER A 90 -20.36 -1.59 19.05
C SER A 90 -21.87 -1.57 18.79
N GLN A 91 -22.31 -1.40 17.54
CA GLN A 91 -23.72 -1.41 17.16
C GLN A 91 -24.23 -2.81 16.77
N ASN A 92 -23.41 -3.86 16.99
CA ASN A 92 -23.75 -5.27 16.82
C ASN A 92 -24.29 -5.61 15.41
N HIS A 93 -23.93 -4.82 14.40
CA HIS A 93 -24.36 -5.01 13.02
C HIS A 93 -23.44 -5.96 12.23
N ILE A 94 -22.26 -6.27 12.78
CA ILE A 94 -21.34 -7.27 12.25
C ILE A 94 -21.19 -8.33 13.33
N THR A 95 -22.08 -9.30 13.31
CA THR A 95 -21.93 -10.50 14.14
C THR A 95 -20.69 -11.22 13.63
N THR A 96 -19.75 -11.59 14.50
CA THR A 96 -18.54 -12.38 14.15
C THR A 96 -18.85 -13.63 13.31
N LYS A 97 -20.10 -14.12 13.34
CA LYS A 97 -20.63 -15.16 12.45
C LYS A 97 -20.59 -14.82 10.96
N GLU A 98 -20.99 -13.61 10.55
CA GLU A 98 -21.02 -13.24 9.12
C GLU A 98 -19.60 -13.07 8.57
N LEU A 99 -18.69 -12.50 9.37
CA LEU A 99 -17.29 -12.35 8.99
C LEU A 99 -16.57 -13.71 8.87
N PHE A 100 -16.90 -14.68 9.74
CA PHE A 100 -16.35 -16.03 9.67
C PHE A 100 -17.01 -16.87 8.57
N GLN A 101 -18.31 -16.69 8.32
CA GLN A 101 -19.00 -17.34 7.20
C GLN A 101 -18.50 -16.83 5.85
N GLU A 102 -18.21 -15.54 5.69
CA GLU A 102 -17.63 -14.99 4.46
C GLU A 102 -16.19 -15.48 4.22
N ALA A 103 -15.38 -15.56 5.29
CA ALA A 103 -14.04 -16.11 5.20
C ALA A 103 -14.03 -17.62 4.90
N THR A 104 -15.07 -18.36 5.32
CA THR A 104 -15.22 -19.80 5.05
C THR A 104 -15.92 -20.06 3.71
N SER A 105 -16.81 -19.18 3.25
CA SER A 105 -17.42 -19.24 1.90
C SER A 105 -16.41 -18.86 0.81
N ALA A 106 -15.42 -18.04 1.16
CA ALA A 106 -14.28 -17.74 0.30
C ALA A 106 -13.25 -18.88 0.21
N LEU A 107 -13.39 -19.97 0.99
CA LEU A 107 -12.71 -21.22 0.63
C LEU A 107 -13.44 -21.80 -0.58
N ASP A 108 -12.83 -21.62 -1.76
CA ASP A 108 -13.20 -22.33 -2.98
C ASP A 108 -13.31 -23.85 -2.71
N SER A 109 -14.20 -24.53 -3.43
CA SER A 109 -14.46 -25.97 -3.36
C SER A 109 -13.17 -26.83 -3.37
N GLN A 110 -12.13 -26.35 -4.08
CA GLN A 110 -10.80 -26.96 -4.08
C GLN A 110 -10.12 -26.93 -2.70
N SER A 111 -10.19 -25.82 -1.98
CA SER A 111 -9.57 -25.65 -0.66
C SER A 111 -10.32 -26.44 0.41
N GLU A 112 -11.66 -26.56 0.30
CA GLU A 112 -12.47 -27.39 1.21
C GLU A 112 -12.06 -28.88 1.11
N ASN A 113 -11.86 -29.38 -0.11
CA ASN A 113 -11.42 -30.77 -0.33
C ASN A 113 -10.03 -31.05 0.27
N VAL A 114 -9.09 -30.11 0.17
CA VAL A 114 -7.73 -30.28 0.74
C VAL A 114 -7.78 -30.32 2.27
N VAL A 115 -8.62 -29.48 2.90
CA VAL A 115 -8.80 -29.48 4.35
C VAL A 115 -9.49 -30.77 4.81
N GLN A 116 -10.48 -31.25 4.07
CA GLN A 116 -11.17 -32.51 4.36
C GLN A 116 -10.21 -33.70 4.28
N GLU A 117 -9.35 -33.78 3.25
CA GLU A 117 -8.36 -34.85 3.11
C GLU A 117 -7.31 -34.82 4.23
N ALA A 118 -6.88 -33.62 4.65
CA ALA A 118 -5.96 -33.47 5.77
C ALA A 118 -6.59 -33.93 7.09
N LEU A 119 -7.88 -33.62 7.31
CA LEU A 119 -8.66 -34.10 8.46
C LEU A 119 -8.79 -35.62 8.43
N ASP A 120 -9.15 -36.22 7.29
CA ASP A 120 -9.30 -37.67 7.14
C ASP A 120 -8.00 -38.41 7.47
N ARG A 121 -6.85 -37.89 7.01
CA ARG A 121 -5.52 -38.46 7.35
C ARG A 121 -5.20 -38.41 8.83
N VAL A 122 -5.64 -37.38 9.55
CA VAL A 122 -5.42 -37.23 11.00
C VAL A 122 -6.40 -38.07 11.82
N MET A 123 -7.58 -38.35 11.27
CA MET A 123 -8.62 -39.16 11.91
C MET A 123 -8.31 -40.66 11.90
N VAL A 124 -7.44 -41.14 11.01
CA VAL A 124 -6.98 -42.54 11.01
C VAL A 124 -6.31 -42.90 12.34
N ASN A 125 -6.75 -44.00 12.97
CA ASN A 125 -6.26 -44.50 14.26
C ASN A 125 -6.50 -43.57 15.47
N ARG A 126 -7.44 -42.63 15.38
CA ARG A 126 -7.87 -41.81 16.53
C ARG A 126 -9.38 -41.85 16.68
N THR A 127 -9.87 -41.83 17.92
CA THR A 127 -11.30 -41.64 18.18
C THR A 127 -11.65 -40.18 17.91
N SER A 128 -12.30 -39.93 16.77
CA SER A 128 -12.75 -38.59 16.37
C SER A 128 -14.27 -38.49 16.53
N VAL A 129 -14.74 -37.39 17.11
CA VAL A 129 -16.16 -37.06 17.24
C VAL A 129 -16.42 -35.84 16.36
N VAL A 130 -17.27 -36.01 15.35
CA VAL A 130 -17.56 -34.97 14.35
C VAL A 130 -19.04 -34.59 14.45
N VAL A 131 -19.32 -33.30 14.60
CA VAL A 131 -20.67 -32.74 14.51
C VAL A 131 -20.78 -32.11 13.13
N ALA A 132 -21.57 -32.71 12.24
CA ALA A 132 -21.69 -32.27 10.86
C ALA A 132 -23.12 -31.88 10.49
N HIS A 133 -23.24 -30.87 9.63
CA HIS A 133 -24.50 -30.46 9.00
C HIS A 133 -24.62 -30.95 7.55
N ARG A 134 -23.51 -31.42 6.94
CA ARG A 134 -23.48 -31.91 5.56
C ARG A 134 -23.54 -33.44 5.54
N LEU A 135 -24.39 -33.99 4.68
CA LEU A 135 -24.56 -35.44 4.55
C LEU A 135 -23.28 -36.15 4.11
N SER A 136 -22.45 -35.50 3.29
CA SER A 136 -21.16 -36.03 2.81
C SER A 136 -20.18 -36.33 3.95
N THR A 137 -20.12 -35.50 4.98
CA THR A 137 -19.27 -35.72 6.17
C THR A 137 -19.81 -36.86 7.04
N ILE A 138 -21.13 -37.02 7.09
CA ILE A 138 -21.81 -38.05 7.90
C ILE A 138 -21.66 -39.44 7.26
N GLN A 139 -21.65 -39.53 5.93
CA GLN A 139 -21.54 -40.81 5.19
C GLN A 139 -20.24 -41.58 5.46
N ASN A 140 -19.14 -40.86 5.72
CA ASN A 140 -17.82 -41.47 5.98
C ASN A 140 -17.60 -41.86 7.45
N CYS A 141 -18.59 -41.68 8.33
CA CYS A 141 -18.47 -42.01 9.75
C CYS A 141 -18.80 -43.48 10.05
N ASP A 142 -17.99 -44.13 10.89
CA ASP A 142 -18.19 -45.52 11.32
C ASP A 142 -19.47 -45.70 12.15
N GLN A 143 -19.84 -44.66 12.93
CA GLN A 143 -21.04 -44.67 13.76
C GLN A 143 -21.64 -43.28 13.82
N ILE A 144 -22.92 -43.19 13.49
CA ILE A 144 -23.70 -41.96 13.46
C ILE A 144 -24.64 -41.97 14.67
N ALA A 145 -24.67 -40.86 15.40
CA ALA A 145 -25.56 -40.63 16.53
C ALA A 145 -26.42 -39.40 16.24
N VAL A 146 -27.73 -39.58 16.19
CA VAL A 146 -28.71 -38.50 15.98
C VAL A 146 -29.22 -38.02 17.33
N LEU A 147 -29.05 -36.74 17.60
CA LEU A 147 -29.59 -36.10 18.80
C LEU A 147 -30.77 -35.21 18.41
N ASP A 148 -31.92 -35.42 19.05
CA ASP A 148 -33.05 -34.50 19.01
C ASP A 148 -33.52 -34.17 20.43
N GLN A 149 -33.94 -32.93 20.66
CA GLN A 149 -34.48 -32.44 21.95
C GLN A 149 -33.64 -32.82 23.20
N ARG A 150 -32.30 -32.87 23.06
CA ARG A 150 -31.33 -33.28 24.09
C ARG A 150 -31.33 -34.77 24.46
N ALA A 151 -32.00 -35.61 23.68
CA ALA A 151 -31.96 -37.06 23.80
C ALA A 151 -31.26 -37.69 22.58
N LEU A 152 -30.60 -38.83 22.80
CA LEU A 152 -30.08 -39.66 21.71
C LEU A 152 -31.25 -40.45 21.13
N VAL A 153 -31.67 -40.10 19.92
CA VAL A 153 -32.82 -40.74 19.28
C VAL A 153 -32.39 -41.97 18.49
N GLU A 154 -31.29 -41.86 17.74
CA GLU A 154 -30.80 -42.96 16.91
C GLU A 154 -29.29 -43.10 16.97
N LYS A 155 -28.81 -44.34 16.84
CA LYS A 155 -27.39 -44.68 16.79
C LYS A 155 -27.18 -45.88 15.87
N GLY A 156 -26.25 -45.78 14.92
CA GLY A 156 -25.94 -46.87 14.01
C GLY A 156 -25.02 -46.47 12.85
N THR A 157 -24.72 -47.44 11.99
CA THR A 157 -24.04 -47.21 10.70
C THR A 157 -25.03 -46.62 9.70
N HIS A 158 -24.54 -45.90 8.69
CA HIS A 158 -25.37 -45.28 7.66
C HIS A 158 -26.38 -46.26 7.03
N SER A 159 -25.94 -47.48 6.70
CA SER A 159 -26.79 -48.51 6.10
C SER A 159 -27.90 -48.99 7.04
N SER A 160 -27.58 -49.21 8.31
CA SER A 160 -28.54 -49.67 9.34
C SER A 160 -29.55 -48.60 9.74
N LEU A 161 -29.21 -47.32 9.60
CA LEU A 161 -30.12 -46.20 9.83
C LEU A 161 -31.08 -45.97 8.64
N LEU A 162 -30.66 -46.30 7.41
CA LEU A 162 -31.52 -46.22 6.23
C LEU A 162 -32.54 -47.37 6.12
N GLU A 163 -32.21 -48.54 6.65
CA GLU A 163 -33.10 -49.72 6.63
C GLU A 163 -34.16 -49.68 7.74
N ARG A 164 -34.00 -48.83 8.75
CA ARG A 164 -35.01 -48.60 9.78
C ARG A 164 -36.08 -47.63 9.27
N GLU A 165 -37.31 -48.11 9.15
CA GLU A 165 -38.49 -47.30 8.81
C GLU A 165 -38.73 -46.14 9.81
N PRO A 166 -39.41 -45.06 9.36
CA PRO A 166 -38.90 -43.71 9.44
C PRO A 166 -39.39 -43.01 10.69
N MET A 167 -38.49 -42.41 11.46
CA MET A 167 -38.89 -41.45 12.48
C MET A 167 -38.17 -40.11 12.28
N GLU A 168 -36.83 -40.06 12.21
CA GLU A 168 -36.13 -38.75 12.11
C GLU A 168 -34.92 -38.71 11.17
N PHE A 169 -34.05 -39.73 11.11
CA PHE A 169 -32.87 -39.70 10.24
C PHE A 169 -33.22 -39.65 8.75
N THR A 170 -34.28 -40.35 8.32
CA THR A 170 -34.75 -40.33 6.93
C THR A 170 -35.32 -38.96 6.54
N MET A 171 -36.00 -38.25 7.45
CA MET A 171 -36.48 -36.88 7.19
C MET A 171 -35.35 -35.86 7.17
N LEU A 172 -34.38 -35.98 8.10
CA LEU A 172 -33.19 -35.12 8.12
C LEU A 172 -32.32 -35.36 6.88
N SER A 173 -32.13 -36.61 6.46
CA SER A 173 -31.37 -36.93 5.25
C SER A 173 -32.10 -36.47 3.98
N SER A 174 -33.43 -36.53 3.90
CA SER A 174 -34.18 -35.92 2.79
C SER A 174 -34.09 -34.39 2.78
N ALA A 175 -34.19 -33.73 3.95
CA ALA A 175 -34.09 -32.27 4.06
C ALA A 175 -32.66 -31.77 3.74
N LEU A 176 -31.63 -32.50 4.17
CA LEU A 176 -30.24 -32.20 3.83
C LEU A 176 -29.96 -32.47 2.34
N LYS A 177 -30.52 -33.53 1.76
CA LYS A 177 -30.40 -33.82 0.31
C LYS A 177 -31.10 -32.75 -0.53
N GLU A 178 -32.25 -32.27 -0.10
CA GLU A 178 -32.99 -31.19 -0.77
C GLU A 178 -32.23 -29.86 -0.70
N SER A 179 -31.54 -29.57 0.42
CA SER A 179 -30.65 -28.40 0.53
C SER A 179 -29.42 -28.49 -0.37
N ALA A 180 -28.88 -29.70 -0.62
CA ALA A 180 -27.74 -29.91 -1.51
C ALA A 180 -28.12 -29.80 -3.01
N THR A 181 -29.36 -30.12 -3.38
CA THR A 181 -29.87 -29.95 -4.76
C THR A 181 -30.27 -28.52 -5.10
N ARG A 182 -30.37 -27.60 -4.13
CA ARG A 182 -30.80 -26.21 -4.37
C ARG A 182 -29.64 -25.25 -4.69
N THR A 183 -28.39 -25.70 -4.62
CA THR A 183 -27.19 -24.87 -4.86
C THR A 183 -26.55 -25.05 -6.23
N ASP A 184 -27.28 -25.55 -7.23
CA ASP A 184 -26.85 -25.42 -8.63
C ASP A 184 -28.04 -25.13 -9.56
N PRO A 185 -28.26 -23.84 -9.85
CA PRO A 185 -28.54 -23.48 -11.23
C PRO A 185 -27.88 -22.16 -11.59
N THR A 186 -26.58 -22.14 -11.87
CA THR A 186 -25.97 -21.11 -12.75
C THR A 186 -24.65 -21.62 -13.30
N VAL A 187 -24.73 -22.51 -14.30
CA VAL A 187 -23.72 -22.59 -15.35
C VAL A 187 -24.39 -22.05 -16.60
N ASP A 188 -24.12 -20.78 -16.89
CA ASP A 188 -24.00 -20.18 -18.21
C ASP A 188 -23.14 -18.90 -18.08
#